data_AF-A0A841IM13-F1
#
_entry.id   AF-A0A841IM13-F1
#
_cell.length_a   1.000
_cell.length_b   1.000
_cell.length_c   1.000
_cell.angle_alpha   90.00
_cell.angle_beta   90.00
_cell.angle_gamma   90.00
#
_symmetry.space_group_name_H-M   'P 1'
#
loop_
_entity.id
_entity.type
_entity.pdbx_description
1 polymer ?
#
loop_
_entity_poly.entity_id
_entity_poly.type
_entity_poly.pdbx_seq_one_letter_code
_entity_poly.pdbx_strand_id
1 'polypeptide(L)'
;MGPTTRPGTDEYDTELRAGGEVVVIGGMLYRGRTVLVEGPGMFEPLERWAKGVAEALGEPVTWRATDWKGELAGRGTVQPGPGAQSRRAL
;
A
#
# COMPACT_ATOMS: atom_id res chain seq x y z
N MET A 1 -23.40 11.61 -26.01
CA MET A 1 -21.97 11.54 -25.65
C MET A 1 -21.84 12.14 -24.26
N GLY A 2 -21.60 11.33 -23.23
CA GLY A 2 -21.36 11.85 -21.87
C GLY A 2 -19.98 12.52 -21.81
N PRO A 3 -19.76 13.50 -20.91
CA PRO A 3 -18.46 14.13 -20.78
C PRO A 3 -17.42 13.09 -20.40
N THR A 4 -16.40 12.90 -21.25
CA THR A 4 -15.19 12.16 -20.93
C THR A 4 -14.38 13.00 -19.94
N THR A 5 -14.76 12.94 -18.66
CA THR A 5 -13.89 13.44 -17.58
C THR A 5 -12.63 12.60 -17.63
N ARG A 6 -11.51 13.21 -18.03
CA ARG A 6 -10.20 12.56 -17.87
C ARG A 6 -10.07 12.19 -16.39
N PRO A 7 -9.71 10.95 -16.04
CA PRO A 7 -9.46 10.62 -14.65
C PRO A 7 -8.43 11.60 -14.10
N GLY A 8 -8.72 12.25 -12.97
CA GLY A 8 -7.73 13.05 -12.28
C GLY A 8 -6.59 12.17 -11.78
N THR A 9 -5.48 12.79 -11.44
CA THR A 9 -4.39 12.14 -10.71
C THR A 9 -4.08 12.96 -9.49
N ASP A 10 -3.99 12.32 -8.34
CA ASP A 10 -3.64 12.95 -7.07
C ASP A 10 -2.43 12.27 -6.45
N GLU A 11 -1.68 13.05 -5.66
CA GLU A 11 -0.48 12.61 -5.00
C GLU A 11 -0.75 12.33 -3.52
N TYR A 12 -0.26 11.17 -3.05
CA TYR A 12 -0.46 10.71 -1.68
C TYR A 12 0.87 10.34 -1.05
N ASP A 13 1.04 10.70 0.22
CA ASP A 13 2.07 10.08 1.05
C ASP A 13 1.58 8.67 1.41
N THR A 14 2.38 7.65 1.10
CA THR A 14 2.03 6.24 1.26
C THR A 14 2.99 5.51 2.16
N GLU A 15 2.49 4.55 2.93
CA GLU A 15 3.30 3.72 3.80
C GLU A 15 2.71 2.31 3.91
N LEU A 16 3.60 1.32 4.04
CA LEU A 16 3.24 -0.05 4.40
C LEU A 16 3.64 -0.33 5.85
N ARG A 17 2.76 -0.98 6.59
CA ARG A 17 2.95 -1.29 8.00
C ARG A 17 2.71 -2.76 8.31
N ALA A 18 3.58 -3.36 9.11
CA ALA A 18 3.40 -4.70 9.70
C ALA A 18 3.46 -4.57 11.23
N GLY A 19 2.52 -5.17 11.94
CA GLY A 19 2.44 -5.04 13.40
C GLY A 19 2.26 -3.60 13.92
N GLY A 20 1.82 -2.66 13.08
CA GLY A 20 1.65 -1.24 13.41
C GLY A 20 2.83 -0.33 13.04
N GLU A 21 3.99 -0.91 12.76
CA GLU A 21 5.22 -0.19 12.42
C GLU A 21 5.45 -0.14 10.90
N VAL A 22 6.11 0.91 10.40
CA VAL A 22 6.45 1.01 8.98
C VAL A 22 7.45 -0.09 8.61
N VAL A 23 7.17 -0.81 7.53
CA VAL A 23 7.99 -1.94 7.09
C VAL A 23 9.37 -1.45 6.63
N VAL A 24 10.41 -2.17 7.08
CA VAL A 24 11.78 -2.02 6.59
C VAL A 24 12.28 -3.39 6.11
N ILE A 25 12.65 -3.50 4.83
CA ILE A 25 13.22 -4.74 4.25
C ILE A 25 14.53 -4.40 3.57
N GLY A 26 15.60 -5.12 3.91
CA GLY A 26 16.93 -4.89 3.31
C GLY A 26 17.46 -3.47 3.51
N GLY A 27 17.07 -2.79 4.59
CA GLY A 27 17.43 -1.39 4.85
C GLY A 27 16.56 -0.35 4.11
N MET A 28 15.60 -0.78 3.28
CA MET A 28 14.69 0.12 2.59
C MET A 28 13.41 0.32 3.41
N LEU A 29 13.09 1.58 3.70
CA LEU A 29 11.85 1.99 4.35
C LEU A 29 10.71 2.00 3.33
N TYR A 30 9.62 1.28 3.60
CA TYR A 30 8.44 1.20 2.73
C TYR A 30 7.48 2.34 3.04
N ARG A 31 7.98 3.55 2.81
CA ARG A 31 7.25 4.82 2.89
C ARG A 31 7.71 5.71 1.73
N GLY A 32 6.78 6.39 1.10
CA GLY A 32 7.10 7.26 -0.02
C GLY A 32 5.93 8.12 -0.42
N ARG A 33 6.00 8.63 -1.65
CA ARG A 33 4.96 9.43 -2.26
C ARG A 33 4.55 8.80 -3.58
N THR A 34 3.25 8.70 -3.83
CA THR A 34 2.70 7.96 -4.97
C THR A 34 1.59 8.77 -5.61
N VAL A 35 1.68 8.94 -6.93
CA VAL A 35 0.60 9.50 -7.74
C VAL A 35 -0.37 8.38 -8.10
N LEU A 36 -1.64 8.53 -7.75
CA LEU A 36 -2.71 7.59 -8.04
C LEU A 36 -3.72 8.22 -8.98
N VAL A 37 -4.29 7.39 -9.85
CA VAL A 37 -5.36 7.79 -10.78
C VAL A 37 -6.69 7.69 -10.04
N GLU A 38 -7.46 8.77 -10.04
CA GLU A 38 -8.77 8.80 -9.41
C GLU A 38 -9.74 7.81 -10.06
N GLY A 39 -10.57 7.18 -9.24
CA GLY A 39 -11.63 6.29 -9.70
C GLY A 39 -11.84 5.08 -8.79
N PRO A 40 -12.79 4.20 -9.14
CA PRO A 40 -12.98 2.93 -8.47
C PRO A 40 -11.68 2.12 -8.51
N GLY A 41 -11.21 1.67 -7.35
CA GLY A 41 -9.97 0.89 -7.27
C GLY A 41 -8.68 1.72 -7.36
N MET A 42 -8.73 3.05 -7.17
CA MET A 42 -7.52 3.90 -7.17
C MET A 42 -6.39 3.42 -6.24
N PHE A 43 -6.74 2.70 -5.17
CA PHE A 43 -5.78 2.15 -4.20
C PHE A 43 -5.36 0.70 -4.49
N GLU A 44 -5.87 0.05 -5.56
CA GLU A 44 -5.42 -1.29 -5.97
C GLU A 44 -3.89 -1.40 -6.12
N PRO A 45 -3.15 -0.40 -6.63
CA PRO A 45 -1.69 -0.46 -6.66
C PRO A 45 -1.08 -0.63 -5.27
N LEU A 46 -1.64 0.04 -4.24
CA LEU A 46 -1.18 -0.09 -2.87
C LEU A 46 -1.55 -1.45 -2.27
N GLU A 47 -2.72 -1.99 -2.59
CA GLU A 47 -3.12 -3.34 -2.20
C GLU A 47 -2.17 -4.40 -2.78
N ARG A 48 -1.84 -4.30 -4.08
CA ARG A 48 -0.90 -5.22 -4.75
C ARG A 48 0.50 -5.12 -4.17
N TRP A 49 0.96 -3.90 -3.87
CA TRP A 49 2.26 -3.69 -3.23
C TRP A 49 2.30 -4.29 -1.81
N ALA A 50 1.29 -3.99 -1.00
CA ALA A 50 1.15 -4.56 0.34
C ALA A 50 1.09 -6.09 0.29
N LYS A 51 0.46 -6.67 -0.74
CA LYS A 51 0.34 -8.12 -0.90
C LYS A 51 1.70 -8.77 -1.12
N GLY A 52 2.52 -8.23 -2.01
CA GLY A 52 3.89 -8.72 -2.22
C GLY A 52 4.76 -8.62 -0.97
N VAL A 53 4.60 -7.54 -0.19
CA VAL A 53 5.32 -7.38 1.08
C VAL A 53 4.80 -8.36 2.14
N ALA A 54 3.49 -8.55 2.26
CA ALA A 54 2.90 -9.52 3.17
C ALA A 54 3.38 -10.94 2.87
N GLU A 55 3.46 -11.32 1.59
CA GLU A 55 3.99 -12.60 1.14
C GLU A 55 5.47 -12.77 1.45
N ALA A 56 6.27 -11.72 1.33
CA ALA A 56 7.70 -11.74 1.65
C ALA A 56 7.97 -11.83 3.16
N LEU A 57 7.13 -11.22 3.99
CA LEU A 57 7.25 -11.25 5.45
C LEU A 57 6.57 -12.47 6.09
N GLY A 58 5.56 -13.03 5.44
CA GLY A 58 4.66 -14.02 6.04
C GLY A 58 3.75 -13.42 7.12
N GLU A 59 3.55 -12.10 7.11
CA GLU A 59 2.77 -11.36 8.10
C GLU A 59 1.74 -10.43 7.42
N PRO A 60 0.61 -10.11 8.07
CA PRO A 60 -0.36 -9.16 7.53
C PRO A 60 0.26 -7.76 7.36
N VAL A 61 0.02 -7.13 6.22
CA VAL A 61 0.53 -5.78 5.92
C VAL A 61 -0.64 -4.83 5.68
N THR A 62 -0.57 -3.67 6.33
CA THR A 62 -1.51 -2.57 6.17
C THR A 62 -0.89 -1.51 5.30
N TRP A 63 -1.53 -1.14 4.18
CA TRP A 63 -1.17 0.06 3.44
C TRP A 63 -1.99 1.25 3.92
N ARG A 64 -1.39 2.44 3.85
CA ARG A 64 -2.06 3.72 4.11
C ARG A 64 -1.68 4.72 3.04
N ALA A 65 -2.64 5.56 2.69
CA ALA A 65 -2.45 6.73 1.83
C ALA A 65 -3.00 7.96 2.58
N THR A 66 -2.17 8.98 2.74
CA THR A 66 -2.56 10.28 3.27
C THR A 66 -2.46 11.32 2.18
N ASP A 67 -3.45 12.21 2.10
CA ASP A 67 -3.44 13.30 1.14
C ASP A 67 -2.41 14.39 1.50
N TRP A 68 -2.32 15.42 0.67
CA TRP A 68 -1.41 16.55 0.89
C TRP A 68 -1.69 17.35 2.18
N LYS A 69 -2.88 17.22 2.77
CA LYS A 69 -3.24 17.83 4.06
C LYS A 69 -2.84 16.94 5.24
N GLY A 70 -2.36 15.72 4.97
CA GLY A 70 -2.04 14.72 5.97
C GLY A 70 -3.25 13.91 6.43
N GLU A 71 -4.40 14.05 5.77
CA GLU A 71 -5.62 13.33 6.11
C GLU A 71 -5.61 11.92 5.51
N LEU A 72 -6.15 10.93 6.22
CA LEU A 72 -6.19 9.55 5.75
C LEU A 72 -7.18 9.40 4.58
N ALA A 73 -6.65 9.36 3.37
CA ALA A 73 -7.43 9.17 2.14
C ALA A 73 -7.81 7.71 1.91
N GLY A 74 -6.96 6.77 2.32
CA GLY A 74 -7.22 5.34 2.13
C GLY A 74 -6.40 4.45 3.06
N ARG A 75 -6.95 3.29 3.39
CA ARG A 75 -6.29 2.24 4.16
C ARG A 75 -6.87 0.87 3.81
N GLY A 76 -6.02 -0.14 3.82
CA GLY A 76 -6.43 -1.53 3.76
C GLY A 76 -5.39 -2.45 4.38
N THR A 77 -5.81 -3.64 4.79
CA THR A 77 -4.91 -4.68 5.31
C THR A 77 -5.04 -5.93 4.45
N VAL A 78 -3.91 -6.43 3.97
CA VAL A 78 -3.84 -7.65 3.17
C VAL A 78 -3.17 -8.75 3.96
N GLN A 79 -3.70 -9.96 3.80
CA GLN A 79 -3.17 -11.16 4.43
C GLN A 79 -2.12 -11.82 3.52
N PRO A 80 -1.06 -12.41 4.08
CA PRO A 80 -0.17 -13.29 3.32
C PRO A 80 -0.93 -14.49 2.77
N GLY A 81 -0.47 -15.05 1.64
CA GLY A 81 -1.07 -16.27 1.09
C GLY A 81 -0.73 -17.51 1.94
N PRO A 82 -1.52 -18.59 1.84
CA PRO A 82 -1.16 -19.88 2.44
C PRO A 82 0.13 -20.40 1.78
N GLY A 83 1.26 -20.29 2.47
CA GLY A 83 2.59 -20.65 1.95
C GLY A 83 3.58 -19.48 1.83
N ALA A 84 3.22 -18.27 2.24
CA ALA A 84 4.16 -17.18 2.39
C ALA A 84 5.33 -17.62 3.30
N GLN A 85 6.55 -17.49 2.80
CA GLN A 85 7.75 -17.94 3.50
C GLN A 85 7.94 -17.06 4.74
N SER A 86 7.58 -17.56 5.91
CA SER A 86 8.00 -16.98 7.18
C SER A 86 9.52 -17.02 7.24
N ARG A 87 10.20 -15.94 6.85
CA ARG A 87 11.65 -15.75 7.07
C ARG A 87 12.00 -15.52 8.56
N ARG A 88 11.24 -16.15 9.46
CA ARG A 88 11.47 -16.14 10.92
C ARG A 88 12.36 -17.29 11.41
N ALA A 89 13.14 -17.90 10.53
CA ALA A 89 14.16 -18.86 10.92
C ALA A 89 15.46 -18.54 10.16
N LEU A 90 16.35 -17.81 10.82
CA LEU A 90 17.81 -17.92 10.77
C LEU A 90 18.37 -17.25 12.03
#